data_AF-A0A437N991-F1
#
_entry.id   AF-A0A437N991-F1
#
_cell.length_a   1.000
_cell.length_b   1.000
_cell.length_c   1.000
_cell.angle_alpha   90.00
_cell.angle_beta   90.00
_cell.angle_gamma   90.00
#
_symmetry.space_group_name_H-M   'P 1'
#
loop_
_entity.id
_entity.type
_entity.pdbx_description
1 polymer ?
#
loop_
_entity_poly.entity_id
_entity_poly.type
_entity_poly.pdbx_seq_one_letter_code
_entity_poly.pdbx_strand_id
1 'polypeptide(L)'
;MALALVSGVTAPAQATEPSATSAPASQAAVQARQNILGAWQIASLEQPGPDGQMQTTPCCGLLTLTEDGHMAVQVMLPESMINAYSHGGYEASYGTFKMSPDGKSMVFHVDGALVRDLVGRDLPRAIRLEGNRLIITSTNPAEHWRVVWQRP
;
A
#
# COMPACT_ATOMS: atom_id res chain seq x y z
N MET A 1 -4.12 -71.47 15.19
CA MET A 1 -3.02 -70.57 14.80
C MET A 1 -3.57 -69.16 14.82
N ALA A 2 -3.30 -68.42 15.89
CA ALA A 2 -3.82 -67.09 16.14
C ALA A 2 -2.71 -66.06 15.86
N LEU A 3 -3.02 -64.96 15.20
CA LEU A 3 -2.19 -63.77 15.18
C LEU A 3 -3.10 -62.53 15.10
N ALA A 4 -3.20 -61.82 16.22
CA ALA A 4 -3.83 -60.51 16.30
C ALA A 4 -2.79 -59.44 15.92
N LEU A 5 -3.16 -58.53 15.01
CA LEU A 5 -2.38 -57.34 14.68
C LEU A 5 -2.99 -56.15 15.44
N VAL A 6 -2.25 -55.62 16.42
CA VAL A 6 -2.51 -54.30 17.01
C VAL A 6 -1.36 -53.39 16.58
N SER A 7 -1.65 -52.44 15.69
CA SER A 7 -0.72 -51.36 15.35
C SER A 7 -1.19 -50.10 16.08
N GLY A 8 -0.45 -49.68 17.11
CA GLY A 8 -0.63 -48.40 17.77
C GLY A 8 -0.13 -47.28 16.87
N VAL A 9 -0.96 -46.25 16.66
CA VAL A 9 -0.57 -45.00 16.00
C VAL A 9 -0.16 -44.01 17.08
N THR A 10 1.11 -43.63 17.08
CA THR A 10 1.67 -42.54 17.90
C THR A 10 1.26 -41.20 17.29
N ALA A 11 0.57 -40.35 18.05
CA ALA A 11 0.29 -38.97 17.65
C ALA A 11 1.57 -38.12 17.77
N PRO A 12 1.88 -37.21 16.82
CA PRO A 12 2.99 -36.29 16.98
C PRO A 12 2.62 -35.17 17.95
N ALA A 13 3.58 -34.77 18.77
CA ALA A 13 3.50 -33.62 19.67
C ALA A 13 3.32 -32.33 18.86
N GLN A 14 2.31 -31.52 19.21
CA GLN A 14 2.15 -30.17 18.69
C GLN A 14 3.32 -29.31 19.19
N ALA A 15 4.17 -28.89 18.25
CA ALA A 15 5.16 -27.85 18.49
C ALA A 15 4.41 -26.51 18.56
N THR A 16 4.42 -25.88 19.74
CA THR A 16 3.93 -24.52 19.93
C THR A 16 4.86 -23.56 19.19
N GLU A 17 4.40 -23.02 18.06
CA GLU A 17 5.11 -21.93 17.39
C GLU A 17 5.05 -20.66 18.26
N PRO A 18 6.16 -19.96 18.48
CA PRO A 18 6.17 -18.72 19.25
C PRO A 18 5.36 -17.65 18.51
N SER A 19 4.32 -17.14 19.16
CA SER A 19 3.57 -15.98 18.69
C SER A 19 4.52 -14.81 18.46
N ALA A 20 4.63 -14.39 17.19
CA ALA A 20 5.38 -13.20 16.81
C ALA A 20 4.73 -11.97 17.46
N THR A 21 5.24 -11.60 18.64
CA THR A 21 4.86 -10.36 19.31
C THR A 21 5.44 -9.23 18.49
N SER A 22 4.61 -8.55 17.71
CA SER A 22 4.97 -7.31 17.04
C SER A 22 5.38 -6.28 18.09
N ALA A 23 6.60 -5.74 18.00
CA ALA A 23 7.03 -4.64 18.84
C ALA A 23 6.02 -3.47 18.74
N PRO A 24 5.74 -2.76 19.85
CA PRO A 24 4.82 -1.64 19.82
C PRO A 24 5.30 -0.58 18.82
N ALA A 25 4.36 -0.04 18.04
CA ALA A 25 4.65 1.02 17.08
C ALA A 25 5.25 2.24 17.81
N SER A 26 6.23 2.89 17.19
CA SER A 26 6.83 4.10 17.77
C SER A 26 5.77 5.21 17.87
N GLN A 27 5.97 6.14 18.81
CA GLN A 27 5.11 7.31 18.93
C GLN A 27 5.07 8.14 17.63
N ALA A 28 6.19 8.22 16.91
CA ALA A 28 6.27 8.91 15.62
C ALA A 28 5.38 8.23 14.56
N ALA A 29 5.39 6.90 14.49
CA ALA A 29 4.56 6.13 13.56
C ALA A 29 3.07 6.28 13.87
N VAL A 30 2.70 6.27 15.16
CA VAL A 30 1.31 6.48 15.60
C VAL A 30 0.81 7.87 15.21
N GLN A 31 1.59 8.92 15.49
CA GLN A 31 1.21 10.29 15.13
C GLN A 31 1.13 10.47 13.61
N ALA A 32 2.11 9.95 12.86
CA ALA A 32 2.11 10.02 11.40
C ALA A 32 0.88 9.32 10.80
N ARG A 33 0.52 8.14 11.32
CA ARG A 33 -0.70 7.42 10.94
C ARG A 33 -1.94 8.28 11.15
N GLN A 34 -2.12 8.82 12.35
CA GLN A 34 -3.29 9.65 12.68
C GLN A 34 -3.43 10.85 11.72
N ASN A 35 -2.31 11.47 11.36
CA ASN A 35 -2.31 12.66 10.50
C ASN A 35 -2.70 12.38 9.04
N ILE A 36 -2.50 11.15 8.55
CA ILE A 36 -2.83 10.77 7.16
C ILE A 36 -4.22 10.15 7.00
N LEU A 37 -4.94 9.88 8.10
CA LEU A 37 -6.30 9.32 8.02
C LEU A 37 -7.29 10.25 7.33
N GLY A 38 -8.29 9.62 6.70
CA GLY A 38 -9.41 10.28 6.03
C GLY A 38 -9.40 10.08 4.52
N ALA A 39 -10.25 10.87 3.86
CA ALA A 39 -10.37 10.93 2.41
C ALA A 39 -9.57 12.12 1.86
N TRP A 40 -8.93 11.90 0.72
CA TRP A 40 -8.10 12.87 0.02
C TRP A 40 -8.42 12.86 -1.48
N GLN A 41 -8.49 14.05 -2.07
CA GLN A 41 -8.64 14.21 -3.51
C GLN A 41 -7.27 14.42 -4.16
N ILE A 42 -7.07 13.89 -5.36
CA ILE A 42 -5.82 14.15 -6.09
C ILE A 42 -5.75 15.63 -6.47
N ALA A 43 -4.61 16.25 -6.18
CA ALA A 43 -4.31 17.63 -6.57
C ALA A 43 -3.35 17.67 -7.76
N SER A 44 -2.36 16.77 -7.79
CA SER A 44 -1.48 16.57 -8.94
C SER A 44 -0.90 15.16 -8.97
N LEU A 45 -0.66 14.67 -10.19
CA LEU A 45 0.21 13.54 -10.48
C LEU A 45 1.34 14.06 -11.37
N GLU A 46 2.57 13.95 -10.90
CA GLU A 46 3.76 14.39 -11.62
C GLU A 46 4.61 13.18 -12.00
N GLN A 47 5.08 13.13 -13.24
CA GLN A 47 5.96 12.08 -13.77
C GLN A 47 6.99 12.68 -14.73
N PRO A 48 8.20 12.10 -14.87
CA PRO A 48 9.14 12.55 -15.88
C PRO A 48 8.57 12.39 -17.29
N GLY A 49 8.62 13.46 -18.08
CA GLY A 49 8.33 13.44 -19.50
C GLY A 49 9.49 12.89 -20.33
N PRO A 50 9.34 12.82 -21.67
CA PRO A 50 10.39 12.35 -22.58
C PRO A 50 11.70 13.14 -22.52
N ASP A 51 11.65 14.40 -22.07
CA ASP A 51 12.78 15.31 -21.88
C ASP A 51 13.41 15.21 -20.47
N GLY A 52 12.88 14.32 -19.61
CA GLY A 52 13.29 14.16 -18.22
C GLY A 52 12.76 15.24 -17.27
N GLN A 53 11.99 16.22 -17.75
CA GLN A 53 11.35 17.22 -16.90
C GLN A 53 10.09 16.65 -16.26
N MET A 54 9.79 17.08 -15.03
CA MET A 54 8.54 16.68 -14.37
C MET A 54 7.35 17.33 -15.07
N GLN A 55 6.41 16.51 -15.54
CA GLN A 55 5.18 16.94 -16.18
C GLN A 55 3.99 16.56 -15.30
N THR A 56 3.01 17.46 -15.22
CA THR A 56 1.75 17.18 -14.53
C THR A 56 0.78 16.48 -15.46
N THR A 57 0.22 15.37 -14.99
CA THR A 57 -0.81 14.60 -15.67
C THR A 57 -2.19 15.11 -15.28
N PRO A 58 -3.06 15.47 -16.24
CA PRO A 58 -4.47 15.76 -15.94
C PRO A 58 -5.15 14.48 -15.46
N CYS A 59 -5.63 14.48 -14.22
CA CYS A 59 -6.27 13.33 -13.58
C CYS A 59 -7.24 13.78 -12.48
N CYS A 60 -8.15 12.89 -12.10
CA CYS A 60 -8.96 13.04 -10.90
C CYS A 60 -8.99 11.71 -10.14
N GLY A 61 -9.14 11.76 -8.82
CA GLY A 61 -9.01 10.54 -8.03
C GLY A 61 -9.24 10.78 -6.55
N LEU A 62 -9.41 9.66 -5.84
CA LEU A 62 -9.64 9.60 -4.41
C LEU A 62 -8.65 8.62 -3.78
N LEU A 63 -8.09 9.03 -2.65
CA LEU A 63 -7.35 8.18 -1.73
C LEU A 63 -8.09 8.17 -0.39
N THR A 64 -8.37 6.98 0.13
CA THR A 64 -8.97 6.81 1.46
C THR A 64 -8.03 6.01 2.34
N LEU A 65 -7.74 6.52 3.54
CA LEU A 65 -7.05 5.80 4.60
C LEU A 65 -7.96 5.76 5.84
N THR A 66 -8.18 4.55 6.36
CA THR A 66 -9.15 4.26 7.41
C THR A 66 -8.45 3.91 8.73
N GLU A 67 -9.16 4.10 9.83
CA GLU A 67 -8.62 3.92 11.18
C GLU A 67 -8.21 2.46 11.46
N ASP A 68 -8.96 1.50 10.92
CA ASP A 68 -8.70 0.06 10.98
C ASP A 68 -7.57 -0.40 10.05
N GLY A 69 -6.99 0.50 9.25
CA GLY A 69 -5.75 0.26 8.50
C GLY A 69 -5.95 -0.15 7.06
N HIS A 70 -7.12 0.11 6.49
CA HIS A 70 -7.34 -0.04 5.05
C HIS A 70 -6.97 1.20 4.27
N MET A 71 -6.43 0.97 3.08
CA MET A 71 -6.16 1.99 2.07
C MET A 71 -6.87 1.60 0.78
N ALA A 72 -7.48 2.59 0.12
CA ALA A 72 -8.04 2.43 -1.22
C ALA A 72 -7.67 3.63 -2.07
N VAL A 73 -7.23 3.38 -3.30
CA VAL A 73 -6.88 4.40 -4.29
C VAL A 73 -7.66 4.17 -5.56
N GLN A 74 -8.19 5.25 -6.11
CA GLN A 74 -8.84 5.29 -7.41
C GLN A 74 -8.41 6.54 -8.16
N VAL A 75 -7.87 6.40 -9.36
CA VAL A 75 -7.44 7.53 -10.19
C VAL A 75 -7.87 7.30 -11.63
N MET A 76 -8.60 8.26 -12.18
CA MET A 76 -8.85 8.36 -13.62
C MET A 76 -7.71 9.15 -14.25
N LEU A 77 -7.03 8.51 -15.17
CA LEU A 77 -5.88 8.98 -15.94
C LEU A 77 -6.30 9.15 -17.41
N PRO A 78 -5.52 9.87 -18.22
CA PRO A 78 -5.70 9.85 -19.66
C PRO A 78 -5.57 8.41 -20.20
N GLU A 79 -6.44 7.98 -21.12
CA GLU A 79 -6.38 6.62 -21.68
C GLU A 79 -5.04 6.30 -22.36
N SER A 80 -4.35 7.33 -22.88
CA SER A 80 -3.03 7.19 -23.49
C SER A 80 -1.90 6.94 -22.48
N MET A 81 -2.16 7.10 -21.18
CA MET A 81 -1.17 6.87 -20.14
C MET A 81 -1.04 5.38 -19.84
N ILE A 82 0.18 4.87 -19.98
CA ILE A 82 0.52 3.49 -19.64
C ILE A 82 1.44 3.55 -18.42
N ASN A 83 1.02 2.94 -17.32
CA ASN A 83 1.86 2.75 -16.14
C ASN A 83 1.57 1.40 -15.47
N ALA A 84 2.42 1.00 -14.52
CA ALA A 84 2.31 -0.30 -13.85
C ALA A 84 1.08 -0.44 -12.93
N TYR A 85 0.35 0.65 -12.70
CA TYR A 85 -0.73 0.73 -11.71
C TYR A 85 -2.13 0.86 -12.32
N SER A 86 -2.23 1.07 -13.63
CA SER A 86 -3.48 1.34 -14.33
C SER A 86 -3.71 0.43 -15.53
N HIS A 87 -4.98 0.25 -15.86
CA HIS A 87 -5.43 -0.44 -17.06
C HIS A 87 -6.54 0.39 -17.71
N GLY A 88 -6.41 0.69 -19.01
CA GLY A 88 -7.40 1.50 -19.74
C GLY A 88 -7.62 2.89 -19.16
N GLY A 89 -6.57 3.54 -18.65
CA GLY A 89 -6.66 4.88 -18.05
C GLY A 89 -7.29 4.91 -16.66
N TYR A 90 -7.47 3.77 -15.98
CA TYR A 90 -7.98 3.75 -14.61
C TYR A 90 -7.02 2.99 -13.68
N GLU A 91 -6.67 3.61 -12.57
CA GLU A 91 -6.03 2.95 -11.43
C GLU A 91 -7.11 2.67 -10.38
N ALA A 92 -7.17 1.43 -9.92
CA ALA A 92 -7.97 1.06 -8.76
C ALA A 92 -7.25 -0.05 -8.00
N SER A 93 -6.98 0.20 -6.72
CA SER A 93 -6.49 -0.84 -5.81
C SER A 93 -6.93 -0.56 -4.37
N TYR A 94 -7.06 -1.62 -3.59
CA TYR A 94 -7.34 -1.56 -2.16
C TYR A 94 -6.57 -2.64 -1.40
N GLY A 95 -6.44 -2.43 -0.11
CA GLY A 95 -5.84 -3.40 0.81
C GLY A 95 -5.53 -2.77 2.15
N THR A 96 -4.38 -3.10 2.74
CA THR A 96 -3.98 -2.62 4.08
C THR A 96 -2.71 -1.80 4.04
N PHE A 97 -2.52 -0.90 5.00
CA PHE A 97 -1.28 -0.13 5.11
C PHE A 97 -0.69 -0.15 6.52
N LYS A 98 0.65 -0.13 6.58
CA LYS A 98 1.43 -0.08 7.82
C LYS A 98 2.47 1.03 7.74
N MET A 99 2.55 1.85 8.79
CA MET A 99 3.57 2.89 8.92
C MET A 99 4.94 2.31 9.26
N SER A 100 6.00 2.89 8.71
CA SER A 100 7.36 2.65 9.18
C SER A 100 7.55 3.17 10.62
N PRO A 101 8.51 2.61 11.39
CA PRO A 101 8.79 3.09 12.74
C PRO A 101 9.23 4.56 12.84
N ASP A 102 9.75 5.16 11.77
CA ASP A 102 10.10 6.59 11.76
C ASP A 102 8.95 7.49 11.28
N GLY A 103 7.83 6.91 10.86
CA GLY A 103 6.65 7.61 10.35
C GLY A 103 6.85 8.31 9.00
N LYS A 104 7.95 8.03 8.27
CA LYS A 104 8.29 8.68 7.00
C LYS A 104 7.83 7.90 5.77
N SER A 105 7.46 6.64 5.94
CA SER A 105 6.93 5.82 4.87
C SER A 105 5.81 4.90 5.37
N MET A 106 5.07 4.35 4.42
CA MET A 106 4.14 3.26 4.66
C MET A 106 4.38 2.14 3.67
N VAL A 107 4.00 0.92 4.04
CA VAL A 107 3.88 -0.20 3.12
C VAL A 107 2.39 -0.42 2.86
N PHE A 108 1.98 -0.33 1.60
CA PHE A 108 0.64 -0.66 1.14
C PHE A 108 0.64 -2.10 0.62
N HIS A 109 -0.04 -3.00 1.33
CA HIS A 109 -0.28 -4.37 0.90
C HIS A 109 -1.54 -4.40 0.04
N VAL A 110 -1.44 -4.92 -1.19
CA VAL A 110 -2.53 -4.90 -2.17
C VAL A 110 -3.35 -6.19 -2.07
N ASP A 111 -4.59 -6.08 -1.59
CA ASP A 111 -5.54 -7.20 -1.53
C ASP A 111 -6.35 -7.35 -2.82
N GLY A 112 -6.60 -6.24 -3.52
CA GLY A 112 -7.32 -6.22 -4.78
C GLY A 112 -6.90 -5.05 -5.66
N ALA A 113 -6.81 -5.28 -6.96
CA ALA A 113 -6.45 -4.25 -7.94
C ALA A 113 -7.05 -4.54 -9.32
N LEU A 114 -7.23 -3.49 -10.12
CA LEU A 114 -7.57 -3.61 -11.53
C LEU A 114 -6.44 -4.29 -12.31
N VAL A 115 -5.19 -3.90 -12.05
CA VAL A 115 -4.00 -4.60 -12.55
C VAL A 115 -3.72 -5.81 -11.66
N ARG A 116 -4.01 -7.01 -12.15
CA ARG A 116 -3.96 -8.26 -11.37
C ARG A 116 -2.57 -8.59 -10.81
N ASP A 117 -1.51 -8.20 -11.52
CA ASP A 117 -0.12 -8.46 -11.10
C ASP A 117 0.30 -7.72 -9.83
N LEU A 118 -0.50 -6.74 -9.39
CA LEU A 118 -0.28 -6.04 -8.12
C LEU A 118 -0.79 -6.82 -6.90
N VAL A 119 -1.73 -7.74 -7.07
CA VAL A 119 -2.38 -8.44 -5.95
C VAL A 119 -1.34 -9.26 -5.18
N GLY A 120 -1.33 -9.11 -3.86
CA GLY A 120 -0.37 -9.73 -2.94
C GLY A 120 0.97 -9.01 -2.85
N ARG A 121 1.18 -7.91 -3.58
CA ARG A 121 2.42 -7.13 -3.48
C ARG A 121 2.39 -6.15 -2.31
N ASP A 122 3.58 -5.97 -1.74
CA ASP A 122 3.89 -4.87 -0.85
C ASP A 122 4.47 -3.71 -1.66
N LEU A 123 3.85 -2.55 -1.51
CA LEU A 123 4.18 -1.32 -2.21
C LEU A 123 4.67 -0.29 -1.18
N PRO A 124 6.00 -0.14 -0.97
CA PRO A 124 6.51 0.86 -0.04
C PRO A 124 6.40 2.26 -0.65
N ARG A 125 5.97 3.21 0.17
CA ARG A 125 5.60 4.57 -0.21
C ARG A 125 6.18 5.55 0.78
N ALA A 126 7.01 6.47 0.31
CA ALA A 126 7.43 7.59 1.13
C ALA A 126 6.27 8.56 1.27
N ILE A 127 6.08 9.10 2.47
CA ILE A 127 5.01 10.04 2.77
C ILE A 127 5.58 11.35 3.30
N ARG A 128 4.91 12.45 2.94
CA ARG A 128 5.22 13.77 3.48
C ARG A 128 3.95 14.59 3.58
N LEU A 129 3.69 15.14 4.75
CA LEU A 129 2.58 16.06 4.98
C LEU A 129 3.07 17.51 4.92
N GLU A 130 2.34 18.34 4.18
CA GLU A 130 2.56 19.78 4.07
C GLU A 130 1.21 20.50 4.22
N GLY A 131 0.88 20.92 5.44
CA GLY A 131 -0.42 21.52 5.73
C GLY A 131 -1.58 20.55 5.41
N ASN A 132 -2.41 20.91 4.44
CA ASN A 132 -3.53 20.10 3.96
C ASN A 132 -3.17 19.15 2.80
N ARG A 133 -1.88 19.02 2.47
CA ARG A 133 -1.40 18.17 1.37
C ARG A 133 -0.69 16.93 1.90
N LEU A 134 -1.05 15.78 1.35
CA LEU A 134 -0.35 14.51 1.52
C LEU A 134 0.40 14.18 0.24
N ILE A 135 1.71 14.06 0.33
CA ILE A 135 2.58 13.81 -0.80
C ILE A 135 3.09 12.38 -0.69
N ILE A 136 2.86 11.60 -1.72
CA ILE A 136 3.25 10.20 -1.81
C ILE A 136 4.20 10.03 -3.00
N THR A 137 5.31 9.35 -2.76
CA THR A 137 6.27 8.95 -3.80
C THR A 137 6.64 7.48 -3.62
N SER A 138 7.14 6.85 -4.69
CA SER A 138 7.75 5.53 -4.56
C SER A 138 9.04 5.61 -3.75
N THR A 139 9.36 4.55 -3.01
CA THR A 139 10.72 4.37 -2.46
C THR A 139 11.63 3.61 -3.42
N ASN A 140 11.09 3.10 -4.53
CA ASN A 140 11.85 2.44 -5.58
C ASN A 140 12.57 3.50 -6.43
N PRO A 141 13.91 3.51 -6.52
CA PRO A 141 14.64 4.51 -7.28
C PRO A 141 14.38 4.47 -8.79
N ALA A 142 13.81 3.38 -9.32
CA ALA A 142 13.38 3.29 -10.72
C ALA A 142 12.01 3.94 -10.98
N GLU A 143 11.31 4.36 -9.94
CA GLU A 143 10.00 5.02 -10.03
C GLU A 143 10.12 6.48 -9.62
N HIS A 144 9.79 7.37 -10.55
CA HIS A 144 10.01 8.81 -10.39
C HIS A 144 8.71 9.62 -10.28
N TRP A 145 7.57 8.93 -10.13
CA TRP A 145 6.29 9.59 -9.99
C TRP A 145 6.14 10.23 -8.61
N ARG A 146 5.33 11.29 -8.55
CA ARG A 146 4.95 11.99 -7.32
C ARG A 146 3.46 12.31 -7.38
N VAL A 147 2.72 11.92 -6.34
CA VAL A 147 1.30 12.26 -6.21
C VAL A 147 1.12 13.22 -5.05
N VAL A 148 0.42 14.31 -5.31
CA VAL A 148 -0.03 15.25 -4.28
C VAL A 148 -1.53 15.05 -4.11
N TRP A 149 -1.92 14.71 -2.90
CA TRP A 149 -3.30 14.62 -2.46
C TRP A 149 -3.63 15.82 -1.57
N GLN A 150 -4.87 16.26 -1.57
CA GLN A 150 -5.36 17.35 -0.73
C GLN A 150 -6.64 16.94 0.00
N ARG A 151 -6.83 17.44 1.22
CA ARG A 151 -8.14 17.31 1.89
C ARG A 151 -9.18 18.11 1.09
N PRO A 152 -10.40 17.57 0.89
CA PRO A 152 -11.50 18.28 0.24
C PRO A 152 -11.97 19.50 1.02
#